data_AF-C8Z911-F1
#
_entry.id   AF-C8Z911-F1
#
_cell.length_a   1.000
_cell.length_b   1.000
_cell.length_c   1.000
_cell.angle_alpha   90.00
_cell.angle_beta   90.00
_cell.angle_gamma   90.00
#
_symmetry.space_group_name_H-M   'P 1'
#
loop_
_entity.id
_entity.type
_entity.pdbx_description
1 polymer ?
#
loop_
_entity_poly.entity_id
_entity_poly.type
_entity_poly.pdbx_seq_one_letter_code
_entity_poly.pdbx_strand_id
1 'polypeptide(L)'
;MDFLNDDELDLDLPVTAEISKELFATEIEKYRESETNGTDVDNFDVDRFLVQKNFHYLPLDSLIRDLSGLSQKMVQTLLEQIRSNYDDYLTFSNTYTDEENETLINLEKTQSDLQKFMTQLDHLIKDDISNTQEIIKDVLEYLKKLDEIYGSLRNHSQLTEALSLGKRLSKSLHEMCGIEPLEEEICSGLIEQLYKLITASRRILESCADSNSPYIHHLRNDYQDLLQEFQISLKILTEKCLENPSSLQNLSLTLVSIIKTA
;
A
#
# COMPACT_ATOMS: atom_id res chain seq x y z
N MET A 1 -91.06 -45.52 -64.56
CA MET A 1 -90.13 -46.11 -65.54
C MET A 1 -89.15 -45.03 -65.94
N ASP A 2 -87.90 -45.46 -66.16
CA ASP A 2 -86.72 -44.78 -66.69
C ASP A 2 -86.10 -43.68 -65.80
N PHE A 3 -85.05 -43.99 -65.02
CA PHE A 3 -83.64 -44.28 -65.35
C PHE A 3 -82.85 -43.04 -65.81
N LEU A 4 -82.00 -42.58 -64.87
CA LEU A 4 -80.72 -41.88 -65.03
C LEU A 4 -80.73 -40.54 -65.77
N ASN A 5 -80.44 -39.47 -65.02
CA ASN A 5 -79.61 -38.38 -65.54
C ASN A 5 -78.56 -38.01 -64.50
N ASP A 6 -77.32 -38.14 -64.95
CA ASP A 6 -76.02 -37.81 -64.37
C ASP A 6 -75.94 -36.38 -63.78
N ASP A 7 -76.39 -36.21 -62.53
CA ASP A 7 -76.00 -35.05 -61.71
C ASP A 7 -74.83 -35.46 -60.79
N GLU A 8 -73.63 -34.97 -61.14
CA GLU A 8 -72.48 -34.71 -60.26
C GLU A 8 -72.15 -35.74 -59.17
N LEU A 9 -71.52 -36.86 -59.55
CA LEU A 9 -70.62 -37.57 -58.65
C LEU A 9 -69.25 -36.87 -58.68
N ASP A 10 -69.08 -35.87 -57.82
CA ASP A 10 -67.77 -35.28 -57.52
C ASP A 10 -66.94 -36.30 -56.71
N LEU A 11 -66.38 -37.26 -57.44
CA LEU A 11 -65.44 -38.26 -56.93
C LEU A 11 -64.07 -37.59 -56.78
N ASP A 12 -63.89 -36.84 -55.70
CA ASP A 12 -62.56 -36.42 -55.25
C ASP A 12 -61.73 -37.68 -54.96
N LEU A 13 -60.94 -38.11 -55.95
CA LEU A 13 -60.04 -39.25 -55.83
C LEU A 13 -59.00 -38.92 -54.75
N PRO A 14 -58.78 -39.80 -53.76
CA PRO A 14 -57.79 -39.54 -52.72
C PRO A 14 -56.39 -39.41 -53.34
N VAL A 15 -55.84 -38.20 -53.29
CA VAL A 15 -54.47 -37.93 -53.72
C VAL A 15 -53.52 -38.51 -52.68
N THR A 16 -52.64 -39.41 -53.13
CA THR A 16 -51.58 -39.99 -52.29
C THR A 16 -50.49 -38.98 -52.04
N ALA A 17 -50.02 -38.85 -50.80
CA ALA A 17 -48.92 -37.94 -50.48
C ALA A 17 -47.59 -38.40 -51.12
N GLU A 18 -46.76 -37.47 -51.59
CA GLU A 18 -45.42 -37.79 -52.07
C GLU A 18 -44.51 -38.27 -50.92
N ILE A 19 -43.76 -39.35 -51.16
CA ILE A 19 -42.84 -39.92 -50.18
C ILE A 19 -41.58 -39.05 -50.10
N SER A 20 -41.51 -38.20 -49.06
CA SER A 20 -40.38 -37.30 -48.82
C SER A 20 -39.96 -37.32 -47.34
N LYS A 21 -38.77 -36.79 -47.02
CA LYS A 21 -38.29 -36.66 -45.63
C LYS A 21 -39.26 -35.85 -44.75
N GLU A 22 -39.92 -34.86 -45.33
CA GLU A 22 -40.88 -33.98 -44.65
C GLU A 22 -42.17 -34.71 -44.28
N LEU A 23 -42.55 -35.73 -45.07
CA LEU A 23 -43.72 -36.57 -44.78
C LEU A 23 -43.61 -37.28 -43.42
N PHE A 24 -42.39 -37.65 -43.04
CA PHE A 24 -42.08 -38.30 -41.77
C PHE A 24 -41.73 -37.31 -40.66
N ALA A 25 -41.51 -36.03 -40.96
CA ALA A 25 -41.06 -35.04 -39.99
C ALA A 25 -42.06 -34.85 -38.85
N THR A 26 -43.36 -34.81 -39.15
CA THR A 26 -44.42 -34.68 -38.13
C THR A 26 -44.48 -35.90 -37.19
N GLU A 27 -44.15 -37.09 -37.69
CA GLU A 27 -44.16 -38.30 -36.87
C GLU A 27 -42.87 -38.43 -36.04
N ILE A 28 -41.74 -37.98 -36.59
CA ILE A 28 -40.47 -37.84 -35.87
C ILE A 28 -40.60 -36.79 -34.76
N GLU A 29 -41.31 -35.69 -34.98
CA GLU A 29 -41.51 -34.64 -33.99
C GLU A 29 -42.37 -35.14 -32.82
N LYS A 30 -43.48 -35.84 -33.09
CA LYS A 30 -44.26 -36.54 -32.05
C LYS A 30 -43.41 -37.56 -31.28
N TYR A 31 -42.55 -38.31 -31.97
CA TYR A 31 -41.63 -39.25 -31.33
C TYR A 31 -40.66 -38.55 -30.36
N ARG A 32 -40.08 -37.42 -30.76
CA ARG A 32 -39.19 -36.61 -29.88
C ARG A 32 -39.95 -35.98 -28.71
N GLU A 33 -41.17 -35.52 -28.92
CA GLU A 33 -42.03 -34.99 -27.86
C GLU A 33 -42.41 -36.07 -26.85
N SER A 34 -42.63 -37.32 -27.29
CA SER A 34 -42.89 -38.45 -26.40
C SER A 34 -41.65 -38.92 -25.60
N GLU A 35 -40.45 -38.90 -26.18
CA GLU A 35 -39.20 -39.19 -25.45
C GLU A 35 -38.92 -38.18 -24.33
N THR A 36 -39.30 -36.91 -24.54
CA THR A 36 -39.05 -35.83 -23.56
C THR A 36 -40.03 -35.91 -22.38
N ASN A 37 -41.21 -36.51 -22.58
CA ASN A 37 -42.28 -36.60 -21.57
C ASN A 37 -42.30 -37.93 -20.79
N GLY A 38 -41.32 -38.82 -20.99
CA GLY A 38 -41.12 -40.02 -20.18
C GLY A 38 -42.25 -41.07 -20.28
N THR A 39 -43.12 -40.95 -21.27
CA THR A 39 -44.16 -41.93 -21.60
C THR A 39 -43.60 -42.96 -22.58
N ASP A 40 -43.95 -44.23 -22.34
CA ASP A 40 -43.53 -45.39 -23.13
C ASP A 40 -43.79 -45.13 -24.63
N VAL A 41 -42.81 -45.47 -25.46
CA VAL A 41 -42.80 -45.16 -26.89
C VAL A 41 -43.97 -45.90 -27.56
N ASP A 42 -45.02 -45.16 -27.95
CA ASP A 42 -45.99 -45.71 -28.91
C ASP A 42 -45.23 -45.92 -30.22
N ASN A 43 -44.96 -47.19 -30.54
CA ASN A 43 -44.29 -47.60 -31.76
C ASN A 43 -44.94 -46.91 -32.97
N PHE A 44 -44.14 -46.50 -33.95
CA PHE A 44 -44.62 -45.93 -35.21
C PHE A 44 -45.72 -46.84 -35.80
N ASP A 45 -46.96 -46.36 -35.73
CA ASP A 45 -48.12 -47.09 -36.22
C ASP A 45 -48.19 -46.98 -37.74
N VAL A 46 -47.57 -47.97 -38.38
CA VAL A 46 -47.47 -48.09 -39.83
C VAL A 46 -48.87 -48.08 -40.47
N ASP A 47 -49.82 -48.81 -39.87
CA ASP A 47 -51.16 -48.96 -40.46
C ASP A 47 -51.91 -47.63 -40.43
N ARG A 48 -51.87 -46.92 -39.29
CA ARG A 48 -52.46 -45.58 -39.18
C ARG A 48 -51.79 -44.57 -40.11
N PHE A 49 -50.48 -44.61 -40.24
CA PHE A 49 -49.73 -43.72 -41.12
C PHE A 49 -50.08 -43.95 -42.61
N LEU A 50 -50.17 -45.22 -43.02
CA LEU A 50 -50.56 -45.60 -44.37
C LEU A 50 -52.01 -45.17 -44.69
N VAL A 51 -52.93 -45.21 -43.70
CA VAL A 51 -54.34 -44.81 -43.89
C VAL A 51 -54.41 -43.29 -44.03
N GLN A 52 -53.77 -42.58 -43.10
CA GLN A 52 -53.83 -41.13 -43.03
C GLN A 52 -53.24 -40.44 -44.27
N LYS A 53 -52.27 -41.08 -44.93
CA LYS A 53 -51.60 -40.55 -46.12
C LYS A 53 -52.08 -41.17 -47.43
N ASN A 54 -53.19 -41.94 -47.39
CA ASN A 54 -53.83 -42.59 -48.53
C ASN A 54 -52.94 -43.62 -49.28
N PHE A 55 -51.89 -44.15 -48.65
CA PHE A 55 -51.00 -45.15 -49.28
C PHE A 55 -51.67 -46.53 -49.51
N HIS A 56 -52.88 -46.74 -48.98
CA HIS A 56 -53.70 -47.93 -49.18
C HIS A 56 -54.09 -48.17 -50.65
N TYR A 57 -53.97 -47.15 -51.50
CA TYR A 57 -54.30 -47.21 -52.91
C TYR A 57 -53.08 -47.45 -53.83
N LEU A 58 -51.87 -47.54 -53.26
CA LEU A 58 -50.63 -47.78 -54.01
C LEU A 58 -50.20 -49.25 -53.95
N PRO A 59 -49.68 -49.83 -55.04
CA PRO A 59 -49.07 -51.15 -55.02
C PRO A 59 -47.82 -51.14 -54.12
N LEU A 60 -47.71 -52.16 -53.27
CA LEU A 60 -46.66 -52.30 -52.27
C LEU A 60 -45.26 -52.19 -52.88
N ASP A 61 -45.06 -52.73 -54.08
CA ASP A 61 -43.77 -52.70 -54.79
C ASP A 61 -43.30 -51.29 -55.15
N SER A 62 -44.21 -50.37 -55.46
CA SER A 62 -43.85 -48.97 -55.74
C SER A 62 -43.46 -48.26 -54.45
N LEU A 63 -44.21 -48.46 -53.38
CA LEU A 63 -43.91 -47.89 -52.06
C LEU A 63 -42.55 -48.38 -51.54
N ILE A 64 -42.25 -49.68 -51.69
CA ILE A 64 -40.97 -50.28 -51.30
C ILE A 64 -39.83 -49.64 -52.09
N ARG A 65 -39.99 -49.49 -53.42
CA ARG A 65 -38.97 -48.87 -54.28
C ARG A 65 -38.69 -47.43 -53.87
N ASP A 66 -39.74 -46.65 -53.67
CA ASP A 66 -39.62 -45.22 -53.38
C ASP A 66 -39.06 -44.98 -51.96
N LEU A 67 -39.46 -45.80 -50.99
CA LEU A 67 -38.90 -45.79 -49.63
C LEU A 67 -37.42 -46.24 -49.61
N SER A 68 -37.07 -47.27 -50.39
CA SER A 68 -35.68 -47.73 -50.52
C SER A 68 -34.79 -46.66 -51.14
N GLY A 69 -35.29 -45.97 -52.18
CA GLY A 69 -34.61 -44.84 -52.80
C GLY A 69 -34.41 -43.67 -51.84
N LEU A 70 -35.42 -43.32 -51.04
CA LEU A 70 -35.32 -42.28 -50.01
C LEU A 70 -34.33 -42.67 -48.91
N SER A 71 -34.36 -43.91 -48.43
CA SER A 71 -33.44 -44.43 -47.41
C SER A 71 -31.99 -44.36 -47.89
N GLN A 72 -31.72 -44.79 -49.12
CA GLN A 72 -30.37 -44.75 -49.68
C GLN A 72 -29.85 -43.30 -49.80
N LYS A 73 -30.71 -42.38 -50.27
CA LYS A 73 -30.38 -40.95 -50.37
C LYS A 73 -30.14 -40.31 -49.00
N MET A 74 -30.91 -40.71 -47.98
CA MET A 74 -30.75 -40.23 -46.61
C MET A 74 -29.43 -40.69 -46.00
N VAL A 75 -29.07 -41.97 -46.16
CA VAL A 75 -27.79 -42.52 -45.69
C VAL A 75 -26.62 -41.79 -46.34
N GLN A 76 -26.68 -41.55 -47.65
CA GLN A 76 -25.63 -40.84 -48.37
C GLN A 76 -25.49 -39.39 -47.89
N THR A 77 -26.61 -38.69 -47.69
CA THR A 77 -26.62 -37.30 -47.21
C THR A 77 -26.09 -37.19 -45.78
N LEU A 78 -26.45 -38.13 -44.89
CA LEU A 78 -25.94 -38.19 -43.53
C LEU A 78 -24.43 -38.45 -43.49
N LEU A 79 -23.94 -39.40 -44.29
CA LEU A 79 -22.51 -39.67 -44.39
C LEU A 79 -21.73 -38.45 -44.88
N GLU A 80 -22.26 -37.71 -45.84
CA GLU A 80 -21.63 -36.51 -46.38
C GLU A 80 -21.64 -35.36 -45.35
N GLN A 81 -22.73 -35.18 -44.60
CA GLN A 81 -22.78 -34.23 -43.49
C GLN A 81 -21.82 -34.60 -42.34
N ILE A 82 -21.75 -35.89 -41.97
CA ILE A 82 -20.81 -36.35 -40.94
C ILE A 82 -19.38 -36.12 -41.40
N ARG A 83 -19.06 -36.44 -42.66
CA ARG A 83 -17.72 -36.24 -43.21
C ARG A 83 -17.33 -34.75 -43.21
N SER A 84 -18.24 -33.87 -43.63
CA SER A 84 -18.04 -32.41 -43.59
C SER A 84 -17.76 -31.92 -42.16
N ASN A 85 -18.62 -32.28 -41.21
CA ASN A 85 -18.48 -31.81 -39.83
C ASN A 85 -17.26 -32.41 -39.12
N TYR A 86 -16.82 -33.59 -39.53
CA TYR A 86 -15.66 -34.25 -38.95
C TYR A 86 -14.34 -33.58 -39.37
N ASP A 87 -14.24 -33.07 -40.60
CA ASP A 87 -13.09 -32.26 -41.05
C ASP A 87 -13.01 -30.93 -40.29
N ASP A 88 -14.15 -30.27 -40.06
CA ASP A 88 -14.22 -29.05 -39.25
C ASP A 88 -13.78 -29.32 -37.79
N TYR A 89 -14.23 -30.45 -37.23
CA TYR A 89 -13.81 -30.87 -35.89
C TYR A 89 -12.31 -31.20 -35.80
N LEU A 90 -11.75 -31.88 -36.81
CA LEU A 90 -10.31 -32.16 -36.89
C LEU A 90 -9.49 -30.87 -36.98
N THR A 91 -9.94 -29.91 -37.79
CA THR A 91 -9.27 -28.61 -37.94
C THR A 91 -9.28 -27.83 -36.63
N PHE A 92 -10.42 -27.81 -35.93
CA PHE A 92 -10.53 -27.22 -34.60
C PHE A 92 -9.60 -27.93 -33.60
N SER A 93 -9.64 -29.26 -33.55
CA SER A 93 -8.81 -30.03 -32.61
C SER A 93 -7.31 -29.80 -32.87
N ASN A 94 -6.87 -29.82 -34.13
CA ASN A 94 -5.47 -29.63 -34.47
C ASN A 94 -4.94 -28.26 -34.03
N THR A 95 -5.78 -27.22 -34.04
CA THR A 95 -5.40 -25.87 -33.57
C THR A 95 -4.98 -25.85 -32.09
N TYR A 96 -5.46 -26.80 -31.28
CA TYR A 96 -5.16 -26.88 -29.84
C TYR A 96 -4.28 -28.07 -29.45
N THR A 97 -4.13 -29.07 -30.32
CA THR A 97 -3.29 -30.25 -30.09
C THR A 97 -1.90 -30.12 -30.72
N ASP A 98 -1.67 -29.13 -31.59
CA ASP A 98 -0.34 -28.89 -32.16
C ASP A 98 0.64 -28.46 -31.06
N GLU A 99 1.76 -29.16 -30.93
CA GLU A 99 2.82 -28.86 -29.96
C GLU A 99 3.44 -27.47 -30.20
N GLU A 100 3.18 -26.86 -31.36
CA GLU A 100 3.55 -25.50 -31.74
C GLU A 100 2.41 -24.48 -31.57
N ASN A 101 1.48 -24.69 -30.64
CA ASN A 101 0.51 -23.66 -30.30
C ASN A 101 1.21 -22.44 -29.67
N GLU A 102 1.53 -21.46 -30.51
CA GLU A 102 2.21 -20.22 -30.14
C GLU A 102 1.52 -19.51 -28.97
N THR A 103 0.20 -19.63 -28.84
CA THR A 103 -0.53 -19.00 -27.73
C THR A 103 -0.23 -19.66 -26.39
N LEU A 104 -0.09 -20.99 -26.36
CA LEU A 104 0.26 -21.74 -25.16
C LEU A 104 1.72 -21.48 -24.76
N ILE A 105 2.64 -21.48 -25.72
CA ILE A 105 4.06 -21.14 -25.49
C ILE A 105 4.21 -19.70 -24.96
N ASN A 106 3.47 -18.75 -25.54
CA ASN A 106 3.48 -17.36 -25.06
C ASN A 106 2.88 -17.23 -23.65
N LEU A 107 1.86 -18.02 -23.32
CA LEU A 107 1.28 -18.09 -21.98
C LEU A 107 2.28 -18.66 -20.96
N GLU A 108 2.96 -19.74 -21.28
CA GLU A 108 3.99 -20.34 -20.42
C GLU A 108 5.18 -19.38 -20.21
N LYS A 109 5.61 -18.68 -21.26
CA LYS A 109 6.65 -17.65 -21.16
C LYS A 109 6.21 -16.49 -20.27
N THR A 110 4.97 -16.01 -20.45
CA THR A 110 4.40 -14.95 -19.61
C THR A 110 4.28 -15.39 -18.15
N GLN A 111 3.91 -16.65 -17.90
CA GLN A 111 3.87 -17.22 -16.56
C GLN A 111 5.26 -17.29 -15.92
N SER A 112 6.29 -17.69 -16.68
CA SER A 112 7.68 -17.70 -16.21
C SER A 112 8.18 -16.29 -15.88
N ASP A 113 7.88 -15.31 -16.73
CA ASP A 113 8.26 -13.91 -16.51
C ASP A 113 7.54 -13.30 -15.30
N LEU A 114 6.25 -13.63 -15.10
CA LEU A 114 5.50 -13.26 -13.89
C LEU A 114 6.13 -13.87 -12.62
N GLN A 115 6.53 -15.14 -12.64
CA GLN A 115 7.19 -15.76 -11.48
C GLN A 115 8.53 -15.11 -11.15
N LYS A 116 9.34 -14.79 -12.17
CA LYS A 116 10.59 -14.03 -11.98
C LYS A 116 10.32 -12.66 -11.38
N PHE A 117 9.31 -11.95 -11.90
CA PHE A 117 8.92 -10.64 -11.40
C PHE A 117 8.46 -10.70 -9.92
N MET A 118 7.63 -11.68 -9.56
CA MET A 118 7.21 -11.86 -8.17
C MET A 118 8.39 -12.15 -7.24
N THR A 119 9.36 -12.95 -7.69
CA THR A 119 10.58 -13.25 -6.90
C THR A 119 11.45 -12.01 -6.71
N GLN A 120 11.62 -11.21 -7.77
CA GLN A 120 12.34 -9.93 -7.69
C GLN A 120 11.63 -8.93 -6.77
N LEU A 121 10.30 -8.88 -6.80
CA LEU A 121 9.50 -8.02 -5.95
C LEU A 121 9.59 -8.44 -4.48
N ASP A 122 9.59 -9.75 -4.19
CA ASP A 122 9.75 -10.26 -2.83
C ASP A 122 11.16 -9.98 -2.28
N HIS A 123 12.21 -10.10 -3.11
CA HIS A 123 13.58 -9.73 -2.74
C HIS A 123 13.71 -8.22 -2.46
N LEU A 124 13.14 -7.36 -3.32
CA LEU A 124 13.14 -5.91 -3.12
C LEU A 124 12.43 -5.51 -1.82
N ILE A 125 11.30 -6.15 -1.50
CA ILE A 125 10.53 -5.85 -0.28
C ILE A 125 11.26 -6.33 0.98
N LYS A 126 11.75 -7.58 0.98
CA LYS A 126 12.32 -8.20 2.17
C LYS A 126 13.74 -7.71 2.47
N ASP A 127 14.58 -7.62 1.46
CA ASP A 127 16.00 -7.40 1.67
C ASP A 127 16.33 -5.92 1.48
N ASP A 128 16.04 -5.34 0.31
CA ASP A 128 16.47 -3.96 0.01
C ASP A 128 15.73 -2.91 0.83
N ILE A 129 14.40 -2.97 0.91
CA ILE A 129 13.61 -1.98 1.66
C ILE A 129 13.87 -2.10 3.16
N SER A 130 13.91 -3.32 3.71
CA SER A 130 14.17 -3.53 5.14
C SER A 130 15.58 -3.09 5.53
N ASN A 131 16.59 -3.46 4.75
CA ASN A 131 17.98 -3.06 4.98
C ASN A 131 18.14 -1.53 4.84
N THR A 132 17.50 -0.94 3.82
CA THR A 132 17.50 0.52 3.65
C THR A 132 16.83 1.23 4.83
N GLN A 133 15.72 0.70 5.35
CA GLN A 133 15.06 1.25 6.55
C GLN A 133 15.94 1.14 7.80
N GLU A 134 16.66 0.03 7.98
CA GLU A 134 17.60 -0.16 9.09
C GLU A 134 18.76 0.85 9.00
N ILE A 135 19.38 0.98 7.82
CA ILE A 135 20.44 1.97 7.58
C ILE A 135 19.93 3.40 7.83
N ILE A 136 18.74 3.74 7.34
CA ILE A 136 18.14 5.07 7.57
C ILE A 136 17.90 5.30 9.07
N LYS A 137 17.43 4.30 9.80
CA LYS A 137 17.20 4.39 11.24
C LYS A 137 18.51 4.62 12.00
N ASP A 138 19.56 3.89 11.67
CA ASP A 138 20.88 4.05 12.27
C ASP A 138 21.48 5.44 11.97
N VAL A 139 21.32 5.92 10.74
CA VAL A 139 21.74 7.27 10.35
C VAL A 139 20.96 8.34 11.11
N LEU A 140 19.63 8.17 11.28
CA LEU A 140 18.82 9.10 12.07
C LEU A 140 19.20 9.09 13.56
N GLU A 141 19.48 7.92 14.13
CA GLU A 141 19.94 7.82 15.51
C GLU A 141 21.32 8.48 15.69
N TYR A 142 22.22 8.28 14.72
CA TYR A 142 23.51 8.94 14.70
C TYR A 142 23.38 10.46 14.60
N LEU A 143 22.55 10.97 13.69
CA LEU A 143 22.29 12.40 13.53
C LEU A 143 21.73 13.01 14.82
N LYS A 144 20.81 12.32 15.50
CA LYS A 144 20.27 12.78 16.77
C LYS A 144 21.35 12.88 17.86
N LYS A 145 22.24 11.88 17.96
CA LYS A 145 23.40 11.93 18.88
C LYS A 145 24.35 13.07 18.51
N LEU A 146 24.55 13.33 17.22
CA LEU A 146 25.38 14.43 16.74
C LEU A 146 24.80 15.79 17.15
N ASP A 147 23.49 15.97 17.03
CA ASP A 147 22.79 17.19 17.47
C ASP A 147 22.92 17.40 18.99
N GLU A 148 22.79 16.33 19.79
CA GLU A 148 22.98 16.38 21.24
C GLU A 148 24.43 16.80 21.61
N ILE A 149 25.43 16.26 20.91
CA ILE A 149 26.84 16.64 21.06
C ILE A 149 27.05 18.10 20.65
N TYR A 150 26.46 18.54 19.55
CA TYR A 150 26.58 19.92 19.07
C TYR A 150 25.96 20.93 20.06
N GLY A 151 24.79 20.61 20.61
CA GLY A 151 24.16 21.40 21.67
C GLY A 151 25.05 21.50 22.91
N SER A 152 25.64 20.38 23.33
CA SER A 152 26.58 20.35 24.46
C SER A 152 27.82 21.19 24.20
N LEU A 153 28.40 21.10 23.00
CA LEU A 153 29.58 21.88 22.61
C LEU A 153 29.29 23.39 22.58
N ARG A 154 28.12 23.79 22.06
CA ARG A 154 27.69 25.19 22.08
C ARG A 154 27.57 25.72 23.51
N ASN A 155 26.98 24.93 24.41
CA ASN A 155 26.87 25.28 25.83
C ASN A 155 28.26 25.44 26.48
N HIS A 156 29.20 24.56 26.17
CA HIS A 156 30.59 24.66 26.65
C HIS A 156 31.31 25.92 26.16
N SER A 157 31.16 26.27 24.87
CA SER A 157 31.76 27.49 24.33
C SER A 157 31.18 28.74 24.99
N GLN A 158 29.86 28.81 25.14
CA GLN A 158 29.17 29.93 25.79
C GLN A 158 29.57 30.04 27.27
N LEU A 159 29.68 28.92 27.98
CA LEU A 159 30.12 28.90 29.38
C LEU A 159 31.56 29.41 29.53
N THR A 160 32.47 28.99 28.64
CA THR A 160 33.87 29.46 28.67
C THR A 160 33.95 30.97 28.46
N GLU A 161 33.21 31.50 27.49
CA GLU A 161 33.14 32.93 27.23
C GLU A 161 32.56 33.70 28.43
N ALA A 162 31.46 33.20 28.98
CA ALA A 162 30.82 33.76 30.17
C ALA A 162 31.80 33.80 31.36
N LEU A 163 32.48 32.70 31.67
CA LEU A 163 33.48 32.63 32.75
C LEU A 163 34.63 33.62 32.53
N SER A 164 35.11 33.75 31.29
CA SER A 164 36.19 34.69 30.96
C SER A 164 35.76 36.15 31.17
N LEU A 165 34.53 36.50 30.77
CA LEU A 165 33.95 37.82 30.98
C LEU A 165 33.72 38.07 32.48
N GLY A 166 33.19 37.08 33.19
CA GLY A 166 33.02 37.11 34.65
C GLY A 166 34.33 37.40 35.38
N LYS A 167 35.42 36.70 35.04
CA LYS A 167 36.75 36.95 35.65
C LYS A 167 37.24 38.38 35.38
N ARG A 168 37.01 38.90 34.17
CA ARG A 168 37.37 40.30 33.84
C ARG A 168 36.54 41.31 34.64
N LEU A 169 35.23 41.12 34.70
CA LEU A 169 34.32 41.99 35.47
C LEU A 169 34.60 41.92 36.98
N SER A 170 34.91 40.73 37.50
CA SER A 170 35.26 40.51 38.90
C SER A 170 36.54 41.25 39.29
N LYS A 171 37.58 41.18 38.44
CA LYS A 171 38.82 41.96 38.63
C LYS A 171 38.56 43.46 38.60
N SER A 172 37.79 43.95 37.61
CA SER A 172 37.44 45.37 37.55
C SER A 172 36.62 45.81 38.77
N LEU A 173 35.68 44.99 39.25
CA LEU A 173 34.94 45.26 40.48
C LEU A 173 35.87 45.33 41.69
N HIS A 174 36.81 44.39 41.81
CA HIS A 174 37.78 44.36 42.90
C HIS A 174 38.70 45.59 42.89
N GLU A 175 39.19 46.00 41.71
CA GLU A 175 39.97 47.23 41.53
C GLU A 175 39.17 48.47 41.94
N MET A 176 37.90 48.56 41.51
CA MET A 176 37.00 49.66 41.90
C MET A 176 36.72 49.68 43.41
N CYS A 177 36.68 48.52 44.08
CA CYS A 177 36.57 48.46 45.54
C CYS A 177 37.79 49.09 46.24
N GLY A 178 38.97 49.09 45.61
CA GLY A 178 40.19 49.68 46.13
C GLY A 178 40.34 51.19 45.89
N ILE A 179 39.50 51.79 45.04
CA ILE A 179 39.54 53.21 44.70
C ILE A 179 38.55 53.99 45.58
N GLU A 180 38.97 55.16 46.05
CA GLU A 180 38.15 56.08 46.85
C GLU A 180 38.14 57.47 46.18
N PRO A 181 36.97 58.07 45.87
CA PRO A 181 35.61 57.67 46.24
C PRO A 181 35.04 56.53 45.39
N LEU A 182 34.21 55.68 46.02
CA LEU A 182 33.54 54.55 45.38
C LEU A 182 32.36 55.04 44.52
N GLU A 183 32.31 54.60 43.26
CA GLU A 183 31.16 54.84 42.38
C GLU A 183 30.07 53.80 42.59
N GLU A 184 29.05 54.17 43.38
CA GLU A 184 27.99 53.26 43.86
C GLU A 184 27.17 52.63 42.71
N GLU A 185 26.78 53.42 41.71
CA GLU A 185 25.98 52.94 40.57
C GLU A 185 26.73 51.92 39.71
N ILE A 186 28.02 52.16 39.46
CA ILE A 186 28.85 51.26 38.65
C ILE A 186 29.09 49.96 39.41
N CYS A 187 29.41 50.04 40.71
CA CYS A 187 29.59 48.85 41.54
C CYS A 187 28.30 48.03 41.63
N SER A 188 27.15 48.66 41.85
CA SER A 188 25.84 47.98 41.90
C SER A 188 25.51 47.30 40.56
N GLY A 189 25.71 47.99 39.44
CA GLY A 189 25.49 47.43 38.10
C GLY A 189 26.43 46.27 37.79
N LEU A 190 27.72 46.37 38.14
CA LEU A 190 28.70 45.30 37.98
C LEU A 190 28.30 44.06 38.79
N ILE A 191 27.89 44.25 40.04
CA ILE A 191 27.44 43.18 40.93
C ILE A 191 26.22 42.45 40.35
N GLU A 192 25.22 43.17 39.84
CA GLU A 192 24.04 42.54 39.21
C GLU A 192 24.41 41.73 37.96
N GLN A 193 25.27 42.28 37.10
CA GLN A 193 25.69 41.60 35.86
C GLN A 193 26.54 40.36 36.17
N LEU A 194 27.47 40.47 37.11
CA LEU A 194 28.25 39.33 37.61
C LEU A 194 27.34 38.25 38.18
N TYR A 195 26.34 38.61 38.98
CA TYR A 195 25.40 37.64 39.55
C TYR A 195 24.56 36.93 38.48
N LYS A 196 24.05 37.66 37.48
CA LYS A 196 23.36 37.06 36.31
C LYS A 196 24.26 36.08 35.57
N LEU A 197 25.52 36.42 35.41
CA LEU A 197 26.49 35.59 34.70
C LEU A 197 26.86 34.34 35.51
N ILE A 198 27.07 34.47 36.83
CA ILE A 198 27.36 33.36 37.75
C ILE A 198 26.17 32.38 37.82
N THR A 199 24.94 32.88 37.92
CA THR A 199 23.73 32.04 37.96
C THR A 199 23.47 31.33 36.63
N ALA A 200 23.67 32.01 35.49
CA ALA A 200 23.60 31.37 34.17
C ALA A 200 24.67 30.29 34.01
N SER A 201 25.91 30.57 34.42
CA SER A 201 27.04 29.64 34.34
C SER A 201 26.80 28.40 35.21
N ARG A 202 26.24 28.58 36.41
CA ARG A 202 25.84 27.49 37.30
C ARG A 202 24.82 26.56 36.65
N ARG A 203 23.77 27.11 36.02
CA ARG A 203 22.74 26.30 35.34
C ARG A 203 23.32 25.45 34.21
N ILE A 204 24.29 25.99 33.46
CA ILE A 204 24.98 25.24 32.39
C ILE A 204 25.89 24.16 32.98
N LEU A 205 26.58 24.44 34.10
CA LEU A 205 27.39 23.45 34.80
C LEU A 205 26.57 22.31 35.40
N GLU A 206 25.37 22.61 35.91
CA GLU A 206 24.42 21.62 36.42
C GLU A 206 23.87 20.72 35.31
N SER A 207 23.60 21.25 34.11
CA SER A 207 23.19 20.41 32.97
C SER A 207 24.29 19.49 32.46
N CYS A 208 25.55 19.76 32.81
CA CYS A 208 26.71 18.91 32.50
C CYS A 208 27.18 18.07 33.69
N ALA A 209 26.37 17.93 34.75
CA ALA A 209 26.81 17.32 36.00
C ALA A 209 27.27 15.87 35.86
N ASP A 210 26.63 15.11 34.97
CA ASP A 210 26.88 13.68 34.74
C ASP A 210 28.09 13.43 33.81
N SER A 211 28.60 14.47 33.13
CA SER A 211 29.73 14.35 32.23
C SER A 211 31.04 14.36 33.02
N ASN A 212 31.65 13.18 33.20
CA ASN A 212 32.91 13.02 33.91
C ASN A 212 34.13 13.33 33.01
N SER A 213 34.09 14.48 32.33
CA SER A 213 35.15 14.93 31.41
C SER A 213 36.16 15.83 32.13
N PRO A 214 37.48 15.68 31.87
CA PRO A 214 38.51 16.59 32.40
C PRO A 214 38.25 18.07 32.06
N TYR A 215 37.60 18.33 30.92
CA TYR A 215 37.24 19.68 30.52
C TYR A 215 36.18 20.31 31.43
N ILE A 216 35.19 19.52 31.87
CA ILE A 216 34.17 19.97 32.82
C ILE A 216 34.77 20.23 34.20
N HIS A 217 35.76 19.43 34.61
CA HIS A 217 36.52 19.68 35.84
C HIS A 217 37.29 21.01 35.76
N HIS A 218 37.92 21.31 34.62
CA HIS A 218 38.55 22.63 34.40
C HIS A 218 37.55 23.77 34.50
N LEU A 219 36.39 23.66 33.85
CA LEU A 219 35.34 24.68 33.92
C LEU A 219 34.76 24.85 35.33
N ARG A 220 34.63 23.76 36.10
CA ARG A 220 34.21 23.81 37.51
C ARG A 220 35.23 24.54 38.37
N ASN A 221 36.52 24.28 38.18
CA ASN A 221 37.57 25.00 38.88
C ASN A 221 37.55 26.48 38.53
N ASP A 222 37.45 26.83 37.24
CA ASP A 222 37.36 28.22 36.79
C ASP A 222 36.13 28.95 37.33
N TYR A 223 35.00 28.26 37.41
CA TYR A 223 33.78 28.77 38.03
C TYR A 223 33.94 28.99 39.53
N GLN A 224 34.57 28.05 40.23
CA GLN A 224 34.82 28.15 41.66
C GLN A 224 35.77 29.30 41.99
N ASP A 225 36.81 29.50 41.18
CA ASP A 225 37.72 30.64 41.29
C ASP A 225 36.97 31.97 41.10
N LEU A 226 36.12 32.06 40.07
CA LEU A 226 35.27 33.24 39.83
C LEU A 226 34.32 33.50 41.00
N LEU A 227 33.70 32.46 41.54
CA LEU A 227 32.78 32.58 42.67
C LEU A 227 33.51 33.09 43.92
N GLN A 228 34.73 32.61 44.17
CA GLN A 228 35.56 33.08 45.28
C GLN A 228 35.96 34.56 45.12
N GLU A 229 36.43 34.97 43.93
CA GLU A 229 36.76 36.37 43.67
C GLU A 229 35.54 37.28 43.85
N PHE A 230 34.38 36.86 43.33
CA PHE A 230 33.13 37.59 43.51
C PHE A 230 32.75 37.72 44.99
N GLN A 231 32.86 36.64 45.77
CA GLN A 231 32.62 36.67 47.22
C GLN A 231 33.58 37.59 47.96
N ILE A 232 34.85 37.67 47.57
CA ILE A 232 35.82 38.60 48.17
C ILE A 232 35.38 40.04 47.93
N SER A 233 35.02 40.38 46.68
CA SER A 233 34.52 41.72 46.34
C SER A 233 33.25 42.07 47.11
N LEU A 234 32.30 41.14 47.24
CA LEU A 234 31.09 41.35 48.05
C LEU A 234 31.40 41.58 49.54
N LYS A 235 32.39 40.87 50.11
CA LYS A 235 32.82 41.08 51.51
C LYS A 235 33.37 42.48 51.72
N ILE A 236 34.30 42.92 50.86
CA ILE A 236 34.89 44.27 50.92
C ILE A 236 33.80 45.34 50.81
N LEU A 237 32.88 45.17 49.86
CA LEU A 237 31.77 46.10 49.67
C LEU A 237 30.79 46.12 50.86
N THR A 238 30.56 44.97 51.49
CA THR A 238 29.73 44.88 52.70
C THR A 238 30.41 45.61 53.85
N GLU A 239 31.72 45.44 54.04
CA GLU A 239 32.50 46.18 55.04
C GLU A 239 32.40 47.70 54.81
N LYS A 240 32.61 48.16 53.57
CA LYS A 240 32.45 49.59 53.22
C LYS A 240 31.03 50.12 53.42
N CYS A 241 30.00 49.31 53.14
CA CYS A 241 28.61 49.68 53.41
C CYS A 241 28.30 49.76 54.91
N LEU A 242 28.97 48.96 55.74
CA LEU A 242 28.82 49.01 57.20
C LEU A 242 29.48 50.25 57.80
N GLU A 243 30.57 50.74 57.20
CA GLU A 243 31.25 51.97 57.61
C GLU A 243 30.40 53.22 57.32
N ASN A 244 29.73 53.28 56.16
CA ASN A 244 28.90 54.42 55.76
C ASN A 244 27.53 53.99 55.18
N PRO A 245 26.60 53.49 56.02
CA PRO A 245 25.34 52.90 55.55
C PRO A 245 24.37 53.90 54.90
N SER A 246 24.44 55.18 55.27
CA SER A 246 23.57 56.23 54.71
C SER A 246 24.03 56.77 53.35
N SER A 247 25.28 56.54 52.93
CA SER A 247 25.79 57.00 51.63
C SER A 247 25.84 55.91 50.55
N LEU A 248 25.63 54.64 50.92
CA LEU A 248 25.75 53.46 50.04
C LEU A 248 24.46 52.61 50.03
N GLN A 249 23.30 53.28 50.04
CA GLN A 249 22.02 52.62 50.22
C GLN A 249 21.61 51.75 49.03
N ASN A 250 21.88 52.17 47.79
CA ASN A 250 21.61 51.36 46.59
C ASN A 250 22.48 50.10 46.56
N LEU A 251 23.73 50.21 46.98
CA LEU A 251 24.65 49.07 47.04
C LEU A 251 24.20 48.06 48.10
N SER A 252 23.78 48.54 49.27
CA SER A 252 23.23 47.68 50.33
C SER A 252 21.95 46.94 49.89
N LEU A 253 21.04 47.61 49.17
CA LEU A 253 19.82 47.00 48.63
C LEU A 253 20.15 45.93 47.58
N THR A 254 21.12 46.22 46.70
CA THR A 254 21.58 45.29 45.65
C THR A 254 22.20 44.04 46.26
N LEU A 255 23.07 44.20 47.27
CA LEU A 255 23.67 43.08 48.02
C LEU A 255 22.61 42.18 48.68
N VAL A 256 21.60 42.78 49.32
CA VAL A 256 20.50 42.04 49.95
C VAL A 256 19.63 41.33 48.91
N SER A 257 19.37 41.96 47.76
CA SER A 257 18.57 41.37 46.68
C SER A 257 19.20 40.08 46.17
N ILE A 258 20.52 40.09 45.96
CA ILE A 258 21.28 38.96 45.41
C ILE A 258 21.31 37.76 46.36
N ILE A 259 21.36 38.01 47.67
CA ILE A 259 21.33 36.96 48.69
C ILE A 259 19.94 36.32 48.80
N LYS A 260 18.86 37.08 48.61
CA LYS A 260 17.48 36.57 48.68
C LYS A 260 17.07 35.73 47.47
N THR A 261 17.74 35.91 46.33
CA THR A 261 17.47 35.17 45.09
C THR A 261 18.34 33.93 44.90
N ALA A 262 19.30 33.67 45.79
CA ALA A 262 20.13 32.46 45.81
C ALA A 262 19.40 31.30 46.53
#